data_AF-A0A496V151-F1
#
_entry.id   AF-A0A496V151-F1
#
_cell.length_a   1.000
_cell.length_b   1.000
_cell.length_c   1.000
_cell.angle_alpha   90.00
_cell.angle_beta   90.00
_cell.angle_gamma   90.00
#
_symmetry.space_group_name_H-M   'P 1'
#
loop_
_entity.id
_entity.type
_entity.pdbx_description
1 polymer ?
#
loop_
_entity_poly.entity_id
_entity_poly.type
_entity_poly.pdbx_seq_one_letter_code
_entity_poly.pdbx_strand_id
1 'polypeptide(L)'
;MLVDLSLTTIMTANFSTSQEADSLSQQMKSRLGLSTNYQIARLALGRSLSIKQFPDAPNSKSSKSIEGHLLFGKEEELSLLWIGFIITHFKRYGKPTQIDKATQIDLSAFQELVHRHWHRGIKRLDDDWKEAKSDYERFILLLTTTRIRYNNNGFKKKATTGIRYNKATTRIRYNKG
;
A
#
# COMPACT_ATOMS: atom_id res chain seq x y z
N MET A 1 -24.28 19.33 -16.97
CA MET A 1 -24.76 18.42 -15.92
C MET A 1 -23.51 17.87 -15.24
N LEU A 2 -23.14 18.38 -14.07
CA LEU A 2 -21.98 17.89 -13.31
C LEU A 2 -22.32 16.49 -12.82
N VAL A 3 -21.51 15.49 -13.20
CA VAL A 3 -21.69 14.13 -12.70
C VAL A 3 -21.10 14.11 -11.29
N ASP A 4 -21.96 14.29 -10.28
CA ASP A 4 -21.61 13.93 -8.91
C ASP A 4 -21.20 12.45 -8.90
N LEU A 5 -20.02 12.17 -8.34
CA LEU A 5 -19.53 10.81 -8.17
C LEU A 5 -20.45 10.07 -7.18
N SER A 6 -21.42 9.33 -7.72
CA SER A 6 -22.34 8.52 -6.91
C SER A 6 -21.77 7.13 -6.63
N LEU A 7 -22.21 6.52 -5.51
CA LEU A 7 -21.87 5.13 -5.21
C LEU A 7 -22.31 4.20 -6.36
N THR A 8 -23.53 4.34 -6.85
CA THR A 8 -24.05 3.54 -7.96
C THR A 8 -23.13 3.63 -9.18
N THR A 9 -22.66 4.83 -9.52
CA THR A 9 -21.70 5.05 -10.61
C THR A 9 -20.39 4.32 -10.38
N ILE A 10 -19.85 4.34 -9.16
CA ILE A 10 -18.63 3.59 -8.82
C ILE A 10 -18.87 2.08 -8.95
N MET A 11 -19.99 1.58 -8.44
CA MET A 11 -20.24 0.14 -8.36
C MET A 11 -20.48 -0.51 -9.73
N THR A 12 -21.01 0.25 -10.71
CA THR A 12 -21.24 -0.22 -12.09
C THR A 12 -20.07 0.10 -13.03
N ALA A 13 -19.10 0.90 -12.59
CA ALA A 13 -17.93 1.24 -13.39
C ALA A 13 -16.92 0.08 -13.47
N ASN A 14 -16.04 0.18 -14.48
CA ASN A 14 -14.97 -0.76 -14.72
C ASN A 14 -13.63 -0.21 -14.21
N PHE A 15 -12.88 -1.04 -13.48
CA PHE A 15 -11.59 -0.69 -12.92
C PHE A 15 -10.51 -1.63 -13.43
N SER A 16 -9.34 -1.11 -13.72
CA SER A 16 -8.21 -1.89 -14.23
C SER A 16 -6.92 -1.44 -13.56
N THR A 17 -5.89 -2.26 -13.68
CA THR A 17 -4.51 -1.89 -13.37
C THR A 17 -3.71 -1.88 -14.67
N SER A 18 -2.41 -1.62 -14.60
CA SER A 18 -1.56 -1.73 -15.78
C SER A 18 -1.35 -3.21 -16.19
N GLN A 19 -1.05 -3.49 -17.45
CA GLN A 19 -0.78 -4.85 -17.93
C GLN A 19 0.34 -5.59 -17.17
N GLU A 20 1.42 -4.89 -16.81
CA GLU A 20 2.51 -5.44 -15.99
C GLU A 20 1.99 -5.90 -14.61
N ALA A 21 1.25 -5.00 -13.95
CA ALA A 21 0.64 -5.25 -12.65
C ALA A 21 -0.43 -6.36 -12.69
N ASP A 22 -1.18 -6.51 -13.78
CA ASP A 22 -2.14 -7.59 -13.93
C ASP A 22 -1.44 -8.94 -14.07
N SER A 23 -0.35 -8.99 -14.85
CA SER A 23 0.49 -10.19 -14.98
C SER A 23 1.06 -10.62 -13.62
N LEU A 24 1.54 -9.67 -12.83
CA LEU A 24 1.97 -9.90 -11.44
C LEU A 24 0.81 -10.33 -10.53
N SER A 25 -0.38 -9.77 -10.73
CA SER A 25 -1.58 -10.12 -9.96
C SER A 25 -1.96 -11.59 -10.17
N GLN A 26 -1.87 -12.10 -11.40
CA GLN A 26 -2.14 -13.51 -11.68
C GLN A 26 -1.11 -14.43 -11.00
N GLN A 27 0.18 -14.08 -11.06
CA GLN A 27 1.23 -14.86 -10.39
C GLN A 27 1.03 -14.87 -8.87
N MET A 28 0.79 -13.71 -8.26
CA MET A 28 0.58 -13.59 -6.81
C MET A 28 -0.69 -14.29 -6.36
N LYS A 29 -1.78 -14.21 -7.13
CA LYS A 29 -3.02 -14.95 -6.86
C LYS A 29 -2.75 -16.45 -6.74
N SER A 30 -1.98 -17.01 -7.68
CA SER A 30 -1.59 -18.42 -7.66
C SER A 30 -0.71 -18.77 -6.46
N ARG A 31 0.31 -17.96 -6.16
CA ARG A 31 1.21 -18.16 -5.00
C ARG A 31 0.47 -18.16 -3.66
N LEU A 32 -0.56 -17.33 -3.54
CA LEU A 32 -1.33 -17.15 -2.30
C LEU A 32 -2.59 -18.03 -2.23
N GLY A 33 -2.84 -18.87 -3.24
CA GLY A 33 -4.03 -19.74 -3.27
C GLY A 33 -5.37 -18.99 -3.30
N LEU A 34 -5.39 -17.76 -3.82
CA LEU A 34 -6.60 -16.95 -3.90
C LEU A 34 -7.49 -17.42 -5.06
N SER A 35 -8.80 -17.48 -4.82
CA SER A 35 -9.76 -18.00 -5.81
C SER A 35 -10.11 -16.98 -6.89
N THR A 36 -9.97 -15.68 -6.62
CA THR A 36 -10.47 -14.63 -7.51
C THR A 36 -9.52 -13.44 -7.69
N ASN A 37 -9.68 -12.73 -8.81
CA ASN A 37 -8.85 -11.57 -9.13
C ASN A 37 -9.15 -10.37 -8.23
N TYR A 38 -10.40 -10.21 -7.74
CA TYR A 38 -10.74 -9.10 -6.86
C TYR A 38 -10.11 -9.25 -5.48
N GLN A 39 -9.88 -10.46 -4.97
CA GLN A 39 -9.17 -10.69 -3.71
C GLN A 39 -7.73 -10.17 -3.77
N ILE A 40 -6.98 -10.52 -4.83
CA ILE A 40 -5.61 -10.03 -5.01
C ILE A 40 -5.59 -8.52 -5.27
N ALA A 41 -6.59 -7.98 -5.97
CA ALA A 41 -6.74 -6.55 -6.17
C ALA A 41 -6.95 -5.80 -4.84
N ARG A 42 -7.84 -6.28 -3.97
CA ARG A 42 -8.07 -5.71 -2.62
C ARG A 42 -6.80 -5.76 -1.75
N LEU A 43 -6.06 -6.87 -1.79
CA LEU A 43 -4.76 -6.96 -1.10
C LEU A 43 -3.75 -5.93 -1.63
N ALA A 44 -3.66 -5.79 -2.96
CA ALA A 44 -2.79 -4.78 -3.58
C ALA A 44 -3.20 -3.36 -3.16
N LEU A 45 -4.49 -3.03 -3.23
CA LEU A 45 -5.03 -1.74 -2.78
C LEU A 45 -4.66 -1.49 -1.31
N GLY A 46 -4.94 -2.44 -0.42
CA GLY A 46 -4.62 -2.33 1.00
C GLY A 46 -3.11 -2.15 1.26
N ARG A 47 -2.28 -2.91 0.55
CA ARG A 47 -0.81 -2.77 0.64
C ARG A 47 -0.35 -1.39 0.20
N SER A 48 -0.89 -0.90 -0.91
CA SER A 48 -0.60 0.44 -1.43
C SER A 48 -1.04 1.53 -0.46
N LEU A 49 -2.24 1.43 0.11
CA LEU A 49 -2.79 2.40 1.06
C LEU A 49 -1.99 2.50 2.37
N SER A 50 -1.25 1.45 2.74
CA SER A 50 -0.37 1.46 3.92
C SER A 50 0.84 2.42 3.79
N ILE A 51 1.15 2.88 2.59
CA ILE A 51 2.32 3.73 2.30
C ILE A 51 1.91 5.20 2.38
N LYS A 52 2.58 6.00 3.23
CA LYS A 52 2.31 7.43 3.45
C LYS A 52 2.84 8.35 2.33
N GLN A 53 2.61 7.94 1.09
CA GLN A 53 2.99 8.64 -0.14
C GLN A 53 1.96 8.33 -1.22
N PHE A 54 1.63 9.28 -2.09
CA PHE A 54 0.76 9.04 -3.24
C PHE A 54 1.48 8.24 -4.34
N PRO A 55 0.82 7.26 -5.00
CA PRO A 55 1.44 6.48 -6.06
C PRO A 55 1.64 7.30 -7.35
N ASP A 56 2.75 7.01 -8.04
CA ASP A 56 3.00 7.56 -9.37
C ASP A 56 2.10 6.91 -10.43
N ALA A 57 1.96 7.58 -11.58
CA ALA A 57 1.27 7.03 -12.73
C ALA A 57 2.10 5.87 -13.32
N PRO A 58 1.48 4.73 -13.66
CA PRO A 58 2.18 3.69 -14.41
C PRO A 58 2.40 4.12 -15.86
N ASN A 59 3.50 3.66 -16.46
CA ASN A 59 3.87 3.97 -17.84
C ASN A 59 3.25 3.02 -18.87
N SER A 60 2.46 2.03 -18.43
CA SER A 60 1.97 0.94 -19.27
C SER A 60 0.46 0.97 -19.46
N LYS A 61 -0.02 0.34 -20.54
CA LYS A 61 -1.44 0.29 -20.91
C LYS A 61 -2.28 -0.41 -19.84
N SER A 62 -3.56 -0.03 -19.77
CA SER A 62 -4.55 -0.67 -18.90
C SER A 62 -4.82 -2.13 -19.28
N SER A 63 -5.04 -2.97 -18.28
CA SER A 63 -5.37 -4.39 -18.38
C SER A 63 -6.87 -4.64 -18.53
N LYS A 64 -7.26 -5.92 -18.48
CA LYS A 64 -8.66 -6.33 -18.32
C LYS A 64 -9.28 -5.67 -17.09
N SER A 65 -10.53 -5.22 -17.23
CA SER A 65 -11.27 -4.56 -16.16
C SER A 65 -12.03 -5.53 -15.24
N ILE A 66 -12.31 -5.05 -14.02
CA ILE A 66 -13.19 -5.64 -13.03
C ILE A 66 -14.27 -4.61 -12.70
N GLU A 67 -15.53 -5.02 -12.66
CA GLU A 67 -16.63 -4.14 -12.25
C GLU A 67 -16.52 -3.76 -10.77
N GLY A 68 -16.94 -2.54 -10.43
CA GLY A 68 -16.80 -1.98 -9.08
C GLY A 68 -17.43 -2.85 -8.00
N HIS A 69 -18.60 -3.41 -8.25
CA HIS A 69 -19.28 -4.28 -7.30
C HIS A 69 -18.52 -5.59 -7.01
N LEU A 70 -17.76 -6.10 -7.98
CA LEU A 70 -16.86 -7.24 -7.77
C LEU A 70 -15.57 -6.78 -7.06
N LEU A 71 -14.99 -5.67 -7.49
CA LEU A 71 -13.73 -5.17 -6.96
C LEU A 71 -13.84 -4.76 -5.49
N PHE A 72 -14.84 -3.96 -5.13
CA PHE A 72 -15.01 -3.43 -3.78
C PHE A 72 -15.87 -4.32 -2.89
N GLY A 73 -16.66 -5.21 -3.50
CA GLY A 73 -17.58 -6.11 -2.81
C GLY A 73 -18.95 -5.48 -2.61
N LYS A 74 -19.83 -6.20 -1.94
CA LYS A 74 -21.15 -5.69 -1.54
C LYS A 74 -21.04 -4.81 -0.29
N GLU A 75 -22.13 -4.16 0.09
CA GLU A 75 -22.15 -3.32 1.30
C GLU A 75 -21.78 -4.11 2.56
N GLU A 76 -22.23 -5.37 2.65
CA GLU A 76 -21.90 -6.29 3.74
C GLU A 76 -20.40 -6.66 3.77
N GLU A 77 -19.69 -6.49 2.64
CA GLU A 77 -18.24 -6.69 2.51
C GLU A 77 -17.42 -5.40 2.74
N LEU A 78 -18.05 -4.35 3.29
CA LEU A 78 -17.43 -3.05 3.57
C LEU A 78 -16.93 -2.34 2.29
N SER A 79 -17.67 -2.43 1.19
CA SER A 79 -17.32 -1.79 -0.09
C SER A 79 -17.02 -0.29 0.03
N LEU A 80 -17.80 0.42 0.87
CA LEU A 80 -17.62 1.84 1.16
C LEU A 80 -16.28 2.16 1.83
N LEU A 81 -15.72 1.21 2.59
CA LEU A 81 -14.45 1.40 3.29
C LEU A 81 -13.30 1.55 2.29
N TRP A 82 -13.27 0.73 1.24
CA TRP A 82 -12.26 0.82 0.19
C TRP A 82 -12.30 2.16 -0.53
N ILE A 83 -13.50 2.58 -0.94
CA ILE A 83 -13.74 3.85 -1.63
C ILE A 83 -13.29 5.02 -0.74
N GLY A 84 -13.73 5.02 0.52
CA GLY A 84 -13.38 6.04 1.50
C GLY A 84 -11.86 6.13 1.76
N PHE A 85 -11.17 5.00 1.88
CA PHE A 85 -9.72 4.98 2.08
C PHE A 85 -8.95 5.50 0.88
N ILE A 86 -9.33 5.14 -0.34
CA ILE A 86 -8.67 5.62 -1.56
C ILE A 86 -8.81 7.14 -1.67
N ILE A 87 -10.02 7.67 -1.48
CA ILE A 87 -10.28 9.12 -1.50
C ILE A 87 -9.51 9.83 -0.39
N THR A 88 -9.54 9.29 0.83
CA THR A 88 -8.85 9.88 1.99
C THR A 88 -7.33 9.90 1.79
N HIS A 89 -6.77 8.82 1.23
CA HIS A 89 -5.35 8.73 0.92
C HIS A 89 -4.94 9.78 -0.11
N PHE A 90 -5.71 9.94 -1.19
CA PHE A 90 -5.49 10.99 -2.17
C PHE A 90 -5.58 12.39 -1.56
N LYS A 91 -6.62 12.69 -0.77
CA LYS A 91 -6.76 13.99 -0.10
C LYS A 91 -5.58 14.30 0.83
N ARG A 92 -4.98 13.27 1.45
CA ARG A 92 -3.88 13.43 2.40
C ARG A 92 -2.51 13.54 1.74
N TYR A 93 -2.25 12.77 0.68
CA TYR A 93 -0.90 12.61 0.11
C TYR A 93 -0.78 13.04 -1.36
N GLY A 94 -1.90 13.19 -2.07
CA GLY A 94 -1.93 13.57 -3.48
C GLY A 94 -1.66 15.06 -3.70
N LYS A 95 -1.05 15.38 -4.85
CA LYS A 95 -0.79 16.76 -5.28
C LYS A 95 -1.73 17.18 -6.41
N PRO A 96 -2.04 18.49 -6.53
CA PRO A 96 -2.88 19.03 -7.60
C PRO A 96 -2.45 18.64 -9.03
N THR A 97 -1.15 18.44 -9.22
CA THR A 97 -0.54 18.13 -10.52
C THR A 97 -0.62 16.66 -10.90
N GLN A 98 -1.08 15.78 -10.00
CA GLN A 98 -1.07 14.33 -10.23
C GLN A 98 -2.40 13.81 -10.76
N ILE A 99 -3.49 14.47 -10.38
CA ILE A 99 -4.86 14.28 -10.86
C ILE A 99 -5.44 15.69 -10.82
N ASP A 100 -5.88 16.20 -11.97
CA ASP A 100 -6.44 17.55 -12.08
C ASP A 100 -7.44 17.75 -10.95
N LYS A 101 -7.09 18.62 -10.01
CA LYS A 101 -7.94 18.99 -8.88
C LYS A 101 -9.10 19.83 -9.41
N ALA A 102 -10.09 19.17 -9.99
CA ALA A 102 -11.43 19.64 -9.79
C ALA A 102 -11.70 19.56 -8.28
N THR A 103 -12.40 20.55 -7.73
CA THR A 103 -12.85 20.63 -6.33
C THR A 103 -13.61 19.37 -5.88
N GLN A 104 -13.92 18.47 -6.82
CA GLN A 104 -14.60 17.19 -6.67
C GLN A 104 -13.84 16.11 -7.45
N ILE A 105 -13.79 14.88 -6.90
CA ILE A 105 -13.27 13.70 -7.60
C ILE A 105 -14.41 13.17 -8.46
N ASP A 106 -14.21 13.12 -9.78
CA ASP A 106 -15.15 12.48 -10.70
C ASP A 106 -14.82 10.98 -10.88
N LEU A 107 -15.60 10.28 -11.73
CA LEU A 107 -15.39 8.86 -11.95
C LEU A 107 -14.02 8.56 -12.58
N SER A 108 -13.56 9.38 -13.53
CA SER A 108 -12.30 9.15 -14.23
C SER A 108 -11.11 9.31 -13.28
N ALA A 109 -11.13 10.36 -12.45
CA ALA A 109 -10.18 10.56 -11.38
C ALA A 109 -10.19 9.39 -10.39
N PHE A 110 -11.37 8.89 -10.00
CA PHE A 110 -11.46 7.75 -9.09
C PHE A 110 -10.93 6.44 -9.72
N GLN A 111 -11.20 6.19 -11.00
CA GLN A 111 -10.62 5.06 -11.73
C GLN A 111 -9.09 5.14 -11.80
N GLU A 112 -8.54 6.33 -12.01
CA GLU A 112 -7.10 6.56 -12.01
C GLU A 112 -6.48 6.32 -10.62
N LEU A 113 -7.16 6.75 -9.55
CA LEU A 113 -6.74 6.45 -8.18
C LEU A 113 -6.62 4.94 -7.93
N VAL A 114 -7.65 4.19 -8.31
CA VAL A 114 -7.68 2.73 -8.18
C VAL A 114 -6.56 2.11 -9.01
N HIS A 115 -6.38 2.56 -10.25
CA HIS A 115 -5.36 2.06 -11.17
C HIS A 115 -3.95 2.20 -10.59
N ARG A 116 -3.59 3.40 -10.11
CA ARG A 116 -2.27 3.65 -9.50
C ARG A 116 -2.06 2.88 -8.22
N HIS A 117 -3.09 2.85 -7.36
CA HIS A 117 -2.98 2.13 -6.09
C HIS A 117 -2.79 0.64 -6.31
N TRP A 118 -3.56 0.03 -7.21
CA TRP A 118 -3.42 -1.37 -7.56
C TRP A 118 -2.04 -1.65 -8.18
N HIS A 119 -1.61 -0.85 -9.17
CA HIS A 119 -0.28 -1.01 -9.78
C HIS A 119 0.85 -1.01 -8.75
N ARG A 120 0.91 0.03 -7.91
CA ARG A 120 1.93 0.10 -6.85
C ARG A 120 1.79 -1.05 -5.88
N GLY A 121 0.55 -1.34 -5.47
CA GLY A 121 0.23 -2.34 -4.48
C GLY A 121 0.76 -3.72 -4.82
N ILE A 122 0.53 -4.18 -6.06
CA ILE A 122 0.94 -5.51 -6.46
C ILE A 122 2.46 -5.64 -6.60
N LYS A 123 3.14 -4.58 -7.07
CA LYS A 123 4.61 -4.54 -7.12
C LYS A 123 5.20 -4.66 -5.71
N ARG A 124 4.58 -3.98 -4.73
CA ARG A 124 4.98 -4.09 -3.33
C ARG A 124 4.69 -5.46 -2.71
N LEU A 125 3.57 -6.09 -3.06
CA LEU A 125 3.30 -7.46 -2.63
C LEU A 125 4.32 -8.46 -3.21
N ASP A 126 4.73 -8.28 -4.47
CA ASP A 126 5.77 -9.11 -5.07
C ASP A 126 7.16 -8.86 -4.44
N ASP A 127 7.49 -7.60 -4.10
CA ASP A 127 8.68 -7.27 -3.31
C ASP A 127 8.65 -7.99 -1.94
N ASP A 128 7.52 -7.89 -1.22
CA ASP A 128 7.34 -8.53 0.09
C ASP A 128 7.45 -10.06 -0.01
N TRP A 129 6.91 -10.66 -1.08
CA TRP A 129 7.02 -12.10 -1.36
C TRP A 129 8.46 -12.53 -1.62
N LYS A 130 9.22 -11.75 -2.39
CA LYS A 130 10.65 -11.97 -2.63
C LYS A 130 11.46 -11.84 -1.33
N GLU A 131 11.16 -10.84 -0.49
CA GLU A 131 11.79 -10.68 0.84
C GLU A 131 11.47 -11.86 1.77
N ALA A 132 10.27 -12.43 1.66
CA ALA A 132 9.88 -13.64 2.34
C ALA A 132 10.59 -14.91 1.81
N LYS A 133 11.35 -14.82 0.71
CA LYS A 133 11.97 -15.97 0.03
C LYS A 133 10.94 -17.06 -0.33
N SER A 134 9.75 -16.65 -0.74
CA SER A 134 8.62 -17.53 -1.04
C SER A 134 8.08 -18.36 0.13
N ASP A 135 8.42 -17.96 1.37
CA ASP A 135 7.83 -18.54 2.58
C ASP A 135 6.52 -17.81 2.92
N TYR A 136 5.41 -18.55 2.93
CA TYR A 136 4.08 -18.00 3.14
C TYR A 136 3.91 -17.38 4.54
N GLU A 137 4.35 -18.08 5.60
CA GLU A 137 4.21 -17.59 6.97
C GLU A 137 5.02 -16.31 7.19
N ARG A 138 6.25 -16.30 6.66
CA ARG A 138 7.10 -15.11 6.66
C ARG A 138 6.49 -13.96 5.87
N PHE A 139 5.84 -14.25 4.74
CA PHE A 139 5.13 -13.24 3.96
C PHE A 139 3.98 -12.62 4.75
N ILE A 140 3.15 -13.43 5.40
CA ILE A 140 2.07 -12.94 6.28
C ILE A 140 2.63 -12.10 7.44
N LEU A 141 3.76 -12.52 8.03
CA LEU A 141 4.45 -11.73 9.05
C LEU A 141 4.92 -10.38 8.49
N LEU A 142 5.46 -10.32 7.28
CA LEU A 142 5.88 -9.04 6.66
C LEU A 142 4.68 -8.13 6.40
N LEU A 143 3.54 -8.65 5.94
CA LEU A 143 2.33 -7.85 5.72
C LEU A 143 1.79 -7.22 7.01
N THR A 144 1.94 -7.89 8.14
CA THR A 144 1.48 -7.41 9.45
C THR A 144 2.51 -6.51 10.14
N THR A 145 3.80 -6.86 10.10
CA THR A 145 4.88 -6.15 10.81
C THR A 145 5.42 -4.93 10.07
N THR A 146 5.26 -4.84 8.74
CA THR A 146 5.65 -3.62 8.00
C THR A 146 4.80 -2.41 8.40
N ARG A 147 3.60 -2.66 8.96
CA ARG A 147 2.77 -1.63 9.62
C ARG A 147 3.46 -1.03 10.86
N ILE A 148 4.36 -1.78 11.51
CA ILE A 148 5.15 -1.35 12.67
C ILE A 148 6.47 -0.72 12.22
N ARG A 149 7.14 -1.25 11.18
CA ARG A 149 8.43 -0.70 10.70
C ARG A 149 8.34 0.74 10.19
N TYR A 150 7.22 1.15 9.60
CA TYR A 150 7.02 2.55 9.19
C TYR A 150 6.76 3.53 10.35
N ASN A 151 6.63 3.04 11.59
CA ASN A 151 6.53 3.87 12.79
C ASN A 151 7.87 4.03 13.55
N ASN A 152 8.94 3.35 13.09
CA ASN A 152 10.24 3.34 13.78
C ASN A 152 11.34 4.20 13.11
N ASN A 153 11.02 5.01 12.09
CA ASN A 153 11.95 6.01 11.55
C ASN A 153 12.19 7.22 12.50
N GLY A 154 11.64 7.19 13.72
CA GLY A 154 11.95 8.15 14.80
C GLY A 154 13.08 7.73 15.74
N PHE A 155 13.54 6.47 15.72
CA PHE A 155 14.67 6.04 16.53
C PHE A 155 15.92 5.93 15.68
N LYS A 156 16.67 7.04 15.62
CA LYS A 156 18.10 6.99 15.29
C LYS A 156 18.73 5.90 16.16
N LYS A 157 19.20 4.81 15.54
CA LYS A 157 20.19 3.94 16.16
C LYS A 157 21.39 4.82 16.49
N LYS A 158 21.52 5.24 17.76
CA LYS A 158 22.84 5.63 18.27
C LYS A 158 23.71 4.39 18.12
N ALA A 159 24.74 4.49 17.31
CA ALA A 159 25.80 3.52 17.23
C ALA A 159 26.33 3.29 18.65
N THR A 160 26.15 2.09 19.18
CA THR A 160 26.82 1.67 20.40
C THR A 160 28.28 1.42 20.03
N THR A 161 29.09 2.47 20.14
CA THR A 161 30.54 2.38 20.07
C THR A 161 31.00 1.38 21.13
N GLY A 162 31.80 0.39 20.70
CA GLY A 162 32.22 -0.74 21.50
C GLY A 162 32.87 -0.32 22.82
N ILE A 163 32.34 -0.88 23.92
CA ILE A 163 33.03 -0.89 25.20
C ILE A 163 34.09 -1.98 25.12
N ARG A 164 35.35 -1.58 24.90
CA ARG A 164 36.50 -2.43 25.22
C ARG A 164 36.66 -2.42 26.74
N TYR A 165 36.43 -3.57 27.37
CA TYR A 165 36.85 -3.79 28.75
C TYR A 165 38.37 -3.79 28.80
N ASN A 166 38.96 -2.78 29.45
CA ASN A 166 40.38 -2.78 29.78
C ASN A 166 40.53 -3.05 31.29
N LYS A 167 41.06 -4.23 31.63
CA LYS A 167 41.48 -4.56 33.00
C LYS A 167 42.82 -3.87 33.25
N ALA A 168 42.84 -2.80 34.05
CA ALA A 168 44.03 -2.40 34.83
C ALA A 168 43.73 -1.27 35.84
N THR A 169 44.02 -1.55 37.12
CA THR A 169 44.51 -0.64 38.18
C THR A 169 43.63 0.49 38.74
N THR A 170 43.03 0.19 39.91
CA THR A 170 43.09 0.90 41.20
C THR A 170 43.60 2.36 41.25
N ARG A 171 42.75 3.30 41.69
CA ARG A 171 42.94 4.11 42.93
C ARG A 171 41.77 5.06 43.20
N ILE A 172 41.28 4.99 44.45
CA ILE A 172 40.31 5.89 45.07
C ILE A 172 41.01 7.23 45.39
N ARG A 173 40.36 8.36 45.11
CA ARG A 173 40.58 9.63 45.83
C ARG A 173 39.25 10.33 46.08
N TYR A 174 38.92 10.50 47.36
CA TYR A 174 37.95 11.47 47.83
C TYR A 174 38.62 12.85 47.86
N ASN A 175 37.93 13.89 47.40
CA ASN A 175 38.30 15.26 47.73
C ASN A 175 37.16 15.91 48.51
N LYS A 176 37.44 16.23 49.77
CA LYS A 176 36.74 17.25 50.55
C LYS A 176 37.35 18.60 50.16
N GLY A 177 36.49 19.59 49.96
CA GLY A 177 36.78 21.01 49.87
C GLY A 177 35.49 21.74 50.14
#